data_AF-A0A897N5C5-F1
#
_entry.id   AF-A0A897N5C5-F1
#
_cell.length_a   1.000
_cell.length_b   1.000
_cell.length_c   1.000
_cell.angle_alpha   90.00
_cell.angle_beta   90.00
_cell.angle_gamma   90.00
#
_symmetry.space_group_name_H-M   'P 1'
#
loop_
_entity.id
_entity.type
_entity.pdbx_description
1 polymer ?
#
loop_
_entity_poly.entity_id
_entity_poly.type
_entity_poly.pdbx_seq_one_letter_code
_entity_poly.pdbx_strand_id
1 'polypeptide(L)'
;MHRVFEDRLQNVHSDLLEDTRLDVGRNMLKTALIETNISPAAFREKPVLEEVIKIEEELLMVKTKNREGEGWLFVDVYDDRLWSIYSLTPSTFFKIAISDLLNSDGGGLDRLWLPSGHIEEIGDMGKFEGVKMSFEAENIFPEEFLEDNDGLRFTDLNISGSGRNSRDLYNILRQTEEVADYISLTRVQIRRERDGHFIRERVTNDGKFTTRGGDSIRLHLSTVEEIKARYEQLLTRVENHHRINATESDHGARASGGPVVIEFSHPIKDVERFLSHIVNSKEPFRLTGHIRQVNENACKVDAVDGHNGDRLTLEVADEWLRVYLHGDACGNTALRLFSNLQHYYDPAAELVIRNG
;
A
#
# COMPACT_ATOMS: atom_id res chain seq x y z
N MET A 1 11.17 12.18 -22.12
CA MET A 1 10.84 12.12 -20.68
C MET A 1 12.07 11.78 -19.82
N HIS A 2 12.77 10.66 -20.06
CA HIS A 2 13.94 10.24 -19.27
C HIS A 2 15.01 11.32 -19.04
N ARG A 3 15.40 12.07 -20.08
CA ARG A 3 16.40 13.15 -19.95
C ARG A 3 15.99 14.23 -18.94
N VAL A 4 14.71 14.62 -18.94
CA VAL A 4 14.18 15.62 -18.00
C VAL A 4 14.21 15.09 -16.56
N PHE A 5 13.97 13.80 -16.37
CA PHE A 5 14.04 13.17 -15.05
C PHE A 5 15.49 12.99 -14.58
N GLU A 6 16.40 12.60 -15.46
CA GLU A 6 17.83 12.45 -15.15
C GLU A 6 18.48 13.78 -14.79
N ASP A 7 18.24 14.82 -15.60
CA ASP A 7 18.67 16.19 -15.30
C ASP A 7 18.13 16.65 -13.93
N ARG A 8 16.90 16.25 -13.57
CA ARG A 8 16.31 16.60 -12.27
C ARG A 8 16.98 15.86 -11.11
N LEU A 9 17.27 14.57 -11.25
CA LEU A 9 17.91 13.76 -10.21
C LEU A 9 19.29 14.31 -9.84
N GLN A 10 20.09 14.63 -10.86
CA GLN A 10 21.44 15.19 -10.68
C GLN A 10 21.40 16.53 -9.95
N ASN A 11 20.46 17.41 -10.30
CA ASN A 11 20.30 18.71 -9.62
C ASN A 11 19.94 18.56 -8.14
N VAL A 12 19.01 17.65 -7.80
CA VAL A 12 18.65 17.38 -6.39
C VAL A 12 19.84 16.82 -5.60
N HIS A 13 20.72 16.04 -6.24
CA HIS A 13 21.92 15.53 -5.57
C HIS A 13 22.89 16.65 -5.19
N SER A 14 23.20 17.55 -6.12
CA SER A 14 24.11 18.68 -5.90
C SER A 14 23.60 19.57 -4.76
N ASP A 15 22.30 19.86 -4.73
CA ASP A 15 21.70 20.72 -3.70
C ASP A 15 21.76 20.10 -2.30
N LEU A 16 21.58 18.78 -2.19
CA LEU A 16 21.70 18.06 -0.92
C LEU A 16 23.14 17.99 -0.41
N LEU A 17 24.15 18.18 -1.28
CA LEU A 17 25.54 18.30 -0.86
C LEU A 17 25.88 19.72 -0.39
N GLU A 18 25.13 20.74 -0.81
CA GLU A 18 25.37 22.16 -0.51
C GLU A 18 24.57 22.70 0.69
N ASP A 19 23.82 21.85 1.42
CA ASP A 19 23.01 22.22 2.60
C ASP A 19 22.02 23.39 2.34
N THR A 20 21.68 23.64 1.08
CA THR A 20 20.73 24.68 0.68
C THR A 20 19.31 24.13 0.76
N ARG A 21 18.42 24.87 1.45
CA ARG A 21 16.97 24.64 1.35
C ARG A 21 16.60 24.68 -0.13
N LEU A 22 16.09 23.57 -0.66
CA LEU A 22 15.68 23.43 -2.05
C LEU A 22 14.73 24.58 -2.43
N ASP A 23 15.21 25.52 -3.24
CA ASP A 23 14.41 26.65 -3.73
C ASP A 23 13.25 26.18 -4.63
N VAL A 24 12.19 26.99 -4.65
CA VAL A 24 10.96 26.78 -5.44
C VAL A 24 11.31 26.59 -6.93
N GLY A 25 10.94 25.43 -7.49
CA GLY A 25 11.27 25.02 -8.87
C GLY A 25 12.14 23.74 -8.96
N ARG A 26 12.52 23.15 -7.81
CA ARG A 26 13.45 22.00 -7.68
C ARG A 26 12.78 20.76 -7.11
N ASN A 27 11.65 20.37 -7.68
CA ASN A 27 10.86 19.25 -7.19
C ASN A 27 11.55 17.90 -7.47
N MET A 28 11.70 17.07 -6.42
CA MET A 28 12.11 15.66 -6.53
C MET A 28 11.19 14.87 -7.48
N LEU A 29 11.68 13.81 -8.12
CA LEU A 29 10.81 12.86 -8.81
C LEU A 29 9.98 12.09 -7.79
N LYS A 30 8.66 12.06 -8.02
CA LYS A 30 7.72 11.22 -7.28
C LYS A 30 7.19 10.16 -8.23
N THR A 31 7.03 8.96 -7.70
CA THR A 31 6.38 7.85 -8.39
C THR A 31 5.33 7.27 -7.46
N ALA A 32 4.19 6.85 -8.00
CA ALA A 32 3.21 6.05 -7.28
C ALA A 32 2.95 4.80 -8.12
N LEU A 33 3.10 3.64 -7.50
CA LEU A 33 2.55 2.41 -8.04
C LEU A 33 1.07 2.33 -7.68
N ILE A 34 0.24 1.98 -8.64
CA ILE A 34 -1.20 1.77 -8.43
C ILE A 34 -1.62 0.43 -9.04
N GLU A 35 -2.56 -0.22 -8.39
CA GLU A 35 -3.27 -1.36 -8.96
C GLU A 35 -4.44 -0.86 -9.81
N THR A 36 -4.70 -1.55 -10.91
CA THR A 36 -5.80 -1.25 -11.83
C THR A 36 -6.65 -2.49 -12.11
N ASN A 37 -7.95 -2.24 -12.20
CA ASN A 37 -9.01 -3.13 -12.69
C ASN A 37 -9.70 -2.52 -13.92
N ILE A 38 -9.13 -1.46 -14.50
CA ILE A 38 -9.73 -0.73 -15.63
C ILE A 38 -8.77 -0.67 -16.82
N SER A 39 -9.35 -0.63 -18.01
CA SER A 39 -8.57 -0.46 -19.23
C SER A 39 -7.98 0.96 -19.32
N PRO A 40 -6.88 1.16 -20.07
CA PRO A 40 -6.37 2.50 -20.37
C PRO A 40 -7.40 3.40 -21.05
N ALA A 41 -8.37 2.83 -21.79
CA ALA A 41 -9.47 3.59 -22.38
C ALA A 41 -10.42 4.12 -21.31
N ALA A 42 -10.86 3.28 -20.36
CA ALA A 42 -11.71 3.70 -19.25
C ALA A 42 -11.01 4.72 -18.33
N PHE A 43 -9.69 4.57 -18.13
CA PHE A 43 -8.90 5.55 -17.37
C PHE A 43 -8.94 6.95 -17.96
N ARG A 44 -8.87 7.08 -19.30
CA ARG A 44 -8.87 8.38 -19.99
C ARG A 44 -10.19 9.15 -19.82
N GLU A 45 -11.27 8.44 -19.52
CA GLU A 45 -12.60 9.02 -19.31
C GLU A 45 -12.85 9.41 -17.84
N LYS A 46 -11.86 9.26 -16.94
CA LYS A 46 -12.05 9.59 -15.52
C LYS A 46 -12.31 11.10 -15.34
N PRO A 47 -13.36 11.51 -14.60
CA PRO A 47 -13.76 12.93 -14.47
C PRO A 47 -12.72 13.86 -13.84
N VAL A 48 -11.77 13.31 -13.07
CA VAL A 48 -10.69 14.06 -12.41
C VAL A 48 -9.58 14.48 -13.38
N LEU A 49 -9.60 13.96 -14.61
CA LEU A 49 -8.66 14.29 -15.67
C LEU A 49 -9.21 15.47 -16.47
N GLU A 50 -8.45 16.55 -16.52
CA GLU A 50 -8.78 17.75 -17.31
C GLU A 50 -8.37 17.59 -18.77
N GLU A 51 -7.26 16.88 -19.00
CA GLU A 51 -6.68 16.67 -20.32
C GLU A 51 -5.86 15.37 -20.33
N VAL A 52 -5.94 14.62 -21.43
CA VAL A 52 -5.14 13.40 -21.61
C VAL A 52 -4.46 13.43 -22.97
N ILE A 53 -3.13 13.40 -22.97
CA ILE A 53 -2.30 13.37 -24.16
C ILE A 53 -1.60 12.01 -24.21
N LYS A 54 -1.81 11.27 -25.31
CA LYS A 54 -1.06 10.04 -25.60
C LYS A 54 0.34 10.43 -26.10
N ILE A 55 1.38 10.08 -25.35
CA ILE A 55 2.77 10.34 -25.74
C ILE A 55 3.28 9.18 -26.59
N GLU A 56 3.08 7.96 -26.09
CA GLU A 56 3.41 6.69 -26.75
C GLU A 56 2.25 5.69 -26.55
N GLU A 57 2.37 4.46 -27.04
CA GLU A 57 1.31 3.45 -26.92
C GLU A 57 0.85 3.25 -25.48
N GLU A 58 1.83 3.09 -24.59
CA GLU A 58 1.68 2.72 -23.19
C GLU A 58 2.06 3.86 -22.23
N LEU A 59 2.28 5.07 -22.75
CA LEU A 59 2.63 6.24 -21.94
C LEU A 59 1.68 7.40 -22.19
N LEU A 60 0.99 7.82 -21.14
CA LEU A 60 0.05 8.93 -21.13
C LEU A 60 0.62 10.10 -20.35
N MET A 61 0.31 11.32 -20.78
CA MET A 61 0.52 12.54 -20.03
C MET A 61 -0.84 13.13 -19.70
N VAL A 62 -1.17 13.23 -18.41
CA VAL A 62 -2.49 13.64 -17.93
C VAL A 62 -2.42 14.91 -17.11
N LYS A 63 -3.34 15.84 -17.36
CA LYS A 63 -3.51 17.06 -16.57
C LYS A 63 -4.59 16.83 -15.53
N THR A 64 -4.31 17.27 -14.31
CA THR A 64 -5.27 17.25 -13.21
C THR A 64 -5.24 18.57 -12.45
N LYS A 65 -6.35 18.87 -11.79
CA LYS A 65 -6.56 20.07 -11.00
C LYS A 65 -7.05 19.70 -9.62
N ASN A 66 -6.44 20.28 -8.61
CA ASN A 66 -6.87 20.14 -7.22
C ASN A 66 -6.66 21.46 -6.47
N ARG A 67 -6.86 21.43 -5.15
CA ARG A 67 -6.72 22.62 -4.29
C ARG A 67 -5.32 23.27 -4.30
N GLU A 68 -4.28 22.55 -4.72
CA GLU A 68 -2.91 23.08 -4.83
C GLU A 68 -2.64 23.72 -6.21
N GLY A 69 -3.59 23.64 -7.14
CA GLY A 69 -3.49 24.21 -8.50
C GLY A 69 -3.66 23.16 -9.59
N GLU A 70 -2.96 23.35 -10.70
CA GLU A 70 -2.96 22.44 -11.86
C GLU A 70 -1.58 21.82 -12.05
N GLY A 71 -1.52 20.58 -12.52
CA GLY A 71 -0.26 19.87 -12.71
C GLY A 71 -0.39 18.69 -13.67
N TRP A 72 0.76 18.30 -14.21
CA TRP A 72 0.89 17.19 -15.16
C TRP A 72 1.49 15.97 -14.49
N LEU A 73 0.91 14.81 -14.78
CA LEU A 73 1.39 13.49 -14.39
C LEU A 73 1.71 12.68 -15.65
N PHE A 74 2.68 11.78 -15.55
CA PHE A 74 2.94 10.78 -16.58
C PHE A 74 2.47 9.43 -16.07
N VAL A 75 1.65 8.73 -16.83
CA VAL A 75 1.06 7.43 -16.46
C VAL A 75 1.56 6.39 -17.44
N ASP A 76 2.36 5.47 -16.93
CA ASP A 76 2.82 4.28 -17.64
C ASP A 76 1.80 3.17 -17.43
N VAL A 77 1.14 2.79 -18.53
CA VAL A 77 0.05 1.82 -18.61
C VAL A 77 0.47 0.55 -19.35
N TYR A 78 1.79 0.27 -19.43
CA TYR A 78 2.35 -0.91 -20.09
C TYR A 78 1.79 -2.24 -19.54
N ASP A 79 1.53 -2.27 -18.24
CA ASP A 79 1.13 -3.46 -17.51
C ASP A 79 -0.38 -3.49 -17.31
N ASP A 80 -1.00 -4.66 -17.46
CA ASP A 80 -2.45 -4.80 -17.35
C ASP A 80 -2.98 -4.62 -15.92
N ARG A 81 -2.11 -4.75 -14.91
CA ARG A 81 -2.49 -4.82 -13.50
C ARG A 81 -1.88 -3.72 -12.64
N LEU A 82 -0.63 -3.34 -12.88
CA LEU A 82 0.11 -2.40 -12.03
C LEU A 82 0.72 -1.26 -12.84
N TRP A 83 0.17 -0.05 -12.69
CA TRP A 83 0.64 1.15 -13.39
C TRP A 83 1.59 1.99 -12.53
N SER A 84 2.47 2.71 -13.21
CA SER A 84 3.42 3.64 -12.59
C SER A 84 3.04 5.08 -12.96
N ILE A 85 2.80 5.92 -11.95
CA ILE A 85 2.51 7.35 -12.14
C ILE A 85 3.68 8.20 -11.68
N TYR A 86 4.27 8.96 -12.58
CA TYR A 86 5.43 9.83 -12.34
C TYR A 86 5.03 11.31 -12.29
N SER A 87 5.72 12.08 -11.44
CA SER A 87 5.52 13.52 -11.39
C SER A 87 6.73 14.31 -10.88
N LEU A 88 6.87 15.51 -11.41
CA LEU A 88 7.76 16.58 -10.92
C LEU A 88 6.99 17.72 -10.23
N THR A 89 5.70 17.56 -9.94
CA THR A 89 4.91 18.55 -9.18
C THR A 89 5.31 18.55 -7.70
N PRO A 90 4.90 19.55 -6.90
CA PRO A 90 5.08 19.50 -5.44
C PRO A 90 4.48 18.24 -4.82
N SER A 91 5.05 17.76 -3.71
CA SER A 91 4.60 16.52 -3.06
C SER A 91 3.16 16.60 -2.53
N THR A 92 2.72 17.77 -2.07
CA THR A 92 1.34 18.00 -1.62
C THR A 92 0.36 17.83 -2.77
N PHE A 93 0.61 18.49 -3.90
CA PHE A 93 -0.16 18.33 -5.13
C PHE A 93 -0.21 16.87 -5.55
N PHE A 94 0.93 16.19 -5.63
CA PHE A 94 1.00 14.80 -6.09
C PHE A 94 0.19 13.86 -5.20
N LYS A 95 0.30 14.00 -3.87
CA LYS A 95 -0.48 13.18 -2.93
C LYS A 95 -1.98 13.36 -3.11
N ILE A 96 -2.44 14.61 -3.30
CA ILE A 96 -3.86 14.92 -3.51
C ILE A 96 -4.31 14.38 -4.86
N ALA A 97 -3.58 14.63 -5.95
CA ALA A 97 -3.90 14.13 -7.28
C ALA A 97 -4.01 12.59 -7.33
N ILE A 98 -3.08 11.86 -6.71
CA ILE A 98 -3.19 10.40 -6.59
C ILE A 98 -4.42 10.00 -5.78
N SER A 99 -4.72 10.69 -4.68
CA SER A 99 -5.94 10.40 -3.90
C SER A 99 -7.21 10.63 -4.70
N ASP A 100 -7.29 11.73 -5.45
CA ASP A 100 -8.46 12.08 -6.24
C ASP A 100 -8.66 11.09 -7.40
N LEU A 101 -7.57 10.58 -8.01
CA LEU A 101 -7.60 9.51 -9.01
C LEU A 101 -8.19 8.21 -8.47
N LEU A 102 -7.76 7.80 -7.28
CA LEU A 102 -8.18 6.55 -6.64
C LEU A 102 -9.61 6.61 -6.09
N ASN A 103 -10.09 7.82 -5.80
CA ASN A 103 -11.42 8.08 -5.26
C ASN A 103 -12.41 8.54 -6.34
N SER A 104 -11.99 8.67 -7.59
CA SER A 104 -12.86 9.15 -8.67
C SER A 104 -13.94 8.11 -8.99
N ASP A 105 -15.06 8.59 -9.52
CA ASP A 105 -16.14 7.75 -10.04
C ASP A 105 -15.61 6.72 -11.06
N GLY A 106 -16.31 5.59 -11.14
CA GLY A 106 -15.96 4.45 -11.99
C GLY A 106 -15.07 3.39 -11.30
N GLY A 107 -14.59 3.65 -10.08
CA GLY A 107 -13.84 2.67 -9.27
C GLY A 107 -12.58 2.13 -9.96
N GLY A 108 -12.06 1.02 -9.44
CA GLY A 108 -11.10 0.17 -10.14
C GLY A 108 -9.66 0.66 -10.21
N LEU A 109 -9.28 1.70 -9.46
CA LEU A 109 -7.88 1.98 -9.11
C LEU A 109 -7.66 1.91 -7.59
N ASP A 110 -6.61 1.22 -7.15
CA ASP A 110 -6.22 1.18 -5.74
C ASP A 110 -4.71 1.44 -5.58
N ARG A 111 -4.28 1.70 -4.36
CA ARG A 111 -2.87 1.73 -3.99
C ARG A 111 -2.34 0.31 -3.91
N LEU A 112 -1.02 0.20 -3.97
CA LEU A 112 -0.37 -0.97 -3.39
C LEU A 112 -0.58 -0.94 -1.88
N TRP A 113 -0.73 -2.12 -1.31
CA TRP A 113 -0.79 -2.33 0.14
C TRP A 113 0.33 -3.28 0.50
N LEU A 114 1.52 -2.71 0.68
CA LEU A 114 2.75 -3.45 1.02
C LEU A 114 2.76 -3.72 2.53
N PRO A 115 2.70 -4.99 2.96
CA PRO A 115 2.81 -5.32 4.38
C PRO A 115 4.16 -4.92 4.95
N SER A 116 4.27 -4.83 6.28
CA SER A 116 5.52 -4.40 6.94
C SER A 116 6.73 -5.23 6.52
N GLY A 117 6.56 -6.55 6.37
CA GLY A 117 7.63 -7.45 5.91
C GLY A 117 8.10 -7.14 4.48
N HIS A 118 7.18 -6.77 3.57
CA HIS A 118 7.57 -6.35 2.21
C HIS A 118 8.34 -5.03 2.23
N ILE A 119 7.97 -4.09 3.10
CA ILE A 119 8.74 -2.84 3.26
C ILE A 119 10.13 -3.12 3.84
N GLU A 120 10.26 -4.11 4.71
CA GLU A 120 11.54 -4.55 5.24
C GLU A 120 12.44 -5.12 4.14
N GLU A 121 11.91 -6.01 3.29
CA GLU A 121 12.62 -6.57 2.15
C GLU A 121 13.07 -5.52 1.12
N ILE A 122 12.33 -4.42 0.98
CA ILE A 122 12.73 -3.27 0.18
C ILE A 122 13.94 -2.57 0.81
N GLY A 123 13.97 -2.50 2.15
CA GLY A 123 15.12 -2.03 2.91
C GLY A 123 16.42 -2.76 2.57
N ASP A 124 16.33 -4.04 2.21
CA ASP A 124 17.47 -4.91 1.90
C ASP A 124 17.96 -4.79 0.44
N MET A 125 17.23 -4.06 -0.43
CA MET A 125 17.61 -3.83 -1.84
C MET A 125 18.82 -2.90 -2.02
N GLY A 126 19.30 -2.28 -0.94
CA GLY A 126 20.42 -1.35 -0.98
C GLY A 126 20.90 -0.99 0.42
N LYS A 127 21.72 0.06 0.53
CA LYS A 127 22.17 0.56 1.82
C LYS A 127 21.01 1.26 2.53
N PHE A 128 20.66 0.77 3.71
CA PHE A 128 19.63 1.37 4.55
C PHE A 128 20.05 2.76 5.06
N GLU A 129 19.22 3.78 4.85
CA GLU A 129 19.49 5.18 5.20
C GLU A 129 18.34 5.85 5.98
N GLY A 130 17.21 5.17 6.19
CA GLY A 130 16.14 5.68 7.02
C GLY A 130 14.95 4.75 7.14
N VAL A 131 14.15 5.00 8.17
CA VAL A 131 13.00 4.20 8.57
C VAL A 131 11.87 5.09 9.05
N LYS A 132 10.62 4.66 8.88
CA LYS A 132 9.48 5.13 9.67
C LYS A 132 8.67 3.91 10.10
N MET A 133 8.42 3.82 11.40
CA MET A 133 7.49 2.89 12.01
C MET A 133 6.31 3.67 12.57
N SER A 134 5.12 3.10 12.49
CA SER A 134 3.93 3.76 13.01
C SER A 134 2.83 2.78 13.39
N PHE A 135 2.13 3.10 14.47
CA PHE A 135 0.90 2.48 14.92
C PHE A 135 -0.08 3.58 15.28
N GLU A 136 -1.25 3.62 14.67
CA GLU A 136 -2.14 4.79 14.72
C GLU A 136 -3.60 4.40 15.02
N ALA A 137 -3.83 3.56 16.02
CA ALA A 137 -5.14 2.96 16.32
C ALA A 137 -6.26 3.99 16.53
N GLU A 138 -5.94 5.14 17.13
CA GLU A 138 -6.87 6.25 17.38
C GLU A 138 -7.51 6.82 16.10
N ASN A 139 -6.90 6.57 14.93
CA ASN A 139 -7.47 7.00 13.65
C ASN A 139 -8.69 6.15 13.23
N ILE A 140 -8.83 4.94 13.76
CA ILE A 140 -9.87 3.97 13.39
C ILE A 140 -10.80 3.67 14.56
N PHE A 141 -10.23 3.46 15.74
CA PHE A 141 -10.94 2.99 16.91
C PHE A 141 -11.15 4.15 17.89
N PRO A 142 -12.38 4.33 18.40
CA PRO A 142 -12.65 5.37 19.39
C PRO A 142 -11.96 5.05 20.73
N GLU A 143 -11.74 6.08 21.53
CA GLU A 143 -11.08 5.97 22.85
C GLU A 143 -11.75 4.91 23.73
N GLU A 144 -13.09 4.84 23.76
CA GLU A 144 -13.79 3.86 24.59
C GLU A 144 -13.56 2.41 24.12
N PHE A 145 -13.20 2.17 22.85
CA PHE A 145 -12.83 0.82 22.39
C PHE A 145 -11.41 0.47 22.79
N LEU A 146 -10.52 1.47 22.77
CA LEU A 146 -9.10 1.30 23.10
C LEU A 146 -8.88 1.13 24.60
N GLU A 147 -9.59 1.89 25.44
CA GLU A 147 -9.54 1.77 26.91
C GLU A 147 -10.03 0.40 27.40
N ASP A 148 -11.08 -0.15 26.78
CA ASP A 148 -11.57 -1.50 27.09
C ASP A 148 -10.55 -2.60 26.71
N ASN A 149 -9.55 -2.26 25.88
CA ASN A 149 -8.51 -3.17 25.42
C ASN A 149 -7.21 -3.00 26.21
N ASP A 150 -7.21 -3.41 27.49
CA ASP A 150 -6.02 -3.47 28.38
C ASP A 150 -4.75 -4.11 27.76
N GLY A 151 -4.90 -4.87 26.67
CA GLY A 151 -3.78 -5.48 25.95
C GLY A 151 -3.00 -4.49 25.08
N LEU A 152 -3.56 -3.32 24.74
CA LEU A 152 -2.92 -2.29 23.92
C LEU A 152 -2.17 -1.27 24.80
N ARG A 153 -0.84 -1.39 24.85
CA ARG A 153 0.03 -0.48 25.60
C ARG A 153 0.16 0.91 24.97
N PHE A 154 0.11 0.96 23.64
CA PHE A 154 0.14 2.19 22.87
C PHE A 154 -1.15 2.27 22.05
N THR A 155 -1.58 3.48 21.72
CA THR A 155 -2.73 3.79 20.85
C THR A 155 -2.30 4.62 19.64
N ASP A 156 -1.30 5.48 19.83
CA ASP A 156 -0.54 6.15 18.78
C ASP A 156 0.97 6.09 19.08
N LEU A 157 1.75 5.64 18.12
CA LEU A 157 3.20 5.57 18.18
C LEU A 157 3.79 5.89 16.80
N ASN A 158 4.67 6.89 16.73
CA ASN A 158 5.35 7.26 15.50
C ASN A 158 6.86 7.41 15.74
N ILE A 159 7.64 6.54 15.11
CA ILE A 159 9.10 6.54 15.25
C ILE A 159 9.72 6.72 13.87
N SER A 160 10.60 7.71 13.74
CA SER A 160 11.34 7.92 12.49
C SER A 160 12.83 8.06 12.75
N GLY A 161 13.61 7.37 11.91
CA GLY A 161 15.06 7.39 11.96
C GLY A 161 15.64 7.75 10.59
N SER A 162 16.75 8.49 10.58
CA SER A 162 17.49 8.79 9.37
C SER A 162 18.98 8.65 9.61
N GLY A 163 19.73 8.34 8.55
CA GLY A 163 21.17 8.10 8.62
C GLY A 163 21.54 6.62 8.70
N ARG A 164 22.86 6.37 8.77
CA ARG A 164 23.46 5.05 8.57
C ARG A 164 23.07 4.01 9.63
N ASN A 165 22.72 4.44 10.85
CA ASN A 165 22.38 3.55 11.97
C ASN A 165 20.87 3.38 12.16
N SER A 166 20.05 3.85 11.21
CA SER A 166 18.59 3.72 11.29
C SER A 166 18.11 2.28 11.23
N ARG A 167 18.88 1.37 10.60
CA ARG A 167 18.61 -0.07 10.63
C ARG A 167 18.83 -0.66 12.03
N ASP A 168 19.89 -0.23 12.72
CA ASP A 168 20.15 -0.70 14.08
C ASP A 168 19.04 -0.27 15.04
N LEU A 169 18.56 0.98 14.93
CA LEU A 169 17.39 1.46 15.68
C LEU A 169 16.17 0.58 15.42
N TYR A 170 15.87 0.28 14.14
CA TYR A 170 14.77 -0.60 13.77
C TYR A 170 14.92 -1.99 14.41
N ASN A 171 16.11 -2.60 14.30
CA ASN A 171 16.39 -3.93 14.84
C ASN A 171 16.26 -3.97 16.37
N ILE A 172 16.75 -2.94 17.09
CA ILE A 172 16.64 -2.85 18.54
C ILE A 172 15.16 -2.81 18.96
N LEU A 173 14.36 -1.94 18.33
CA LEU A 173 12.95 -1.80 18.66
C LEU A 173 12.16 -3.08 18.35
N ARG A 174 12.49 -3.78 17.26
CA ARG A 174 11.87 -5.06 16.91
C ARG A 174 12.26 -6.22 17.83
N GLN A 175 13.38 -6.11 18.54
CA GLN A 175 13.81 -7.07 19.56
C GLN A 175 13.35 -6.70 20.98
N THR A 176 12.74 -5.53 21.16
CA THR A 176 12.26 -5.07 22.47
C THR A 176 10.83 -5.55 22.66
N GLU A 177 10.61 -6.52 23.55
CA GLU A 177 9.30 -7.14 23.82
C GLU A 177 8.20 -6.10 24.07
N GLU A 178 8.52 -5.00 24.76
CA GLU A 178 7.58 -3.93 25.07
C GLU A 178 7.08 -3.12 23.86
N VAL A 179 7.78 -3.18 22.73
CA VAL A 179 7.57 -2.31 21.57
C VAL A 179 7.38 -3.09 20.27
N ALA A 180 7.95 -4.30 20.18
CA ALA A 180 8.00 -5.11 18.97
C ALA A 180 6.63 -5.32 18.34
N ASP A 181 5.60 -5.51 19.17
CA ASP A 181 4.24 -5.78 18.73
C ASP A 181 3.45 -4.52 18.36
N TYR A 182 4.04 -3.32 18.53
CA TYR A 182 3.43 -2.02 18.27
C TYR A 182 4.10 -1.25 17.13
N ILE A 183 5.04 -1.87 16.41
CA ILE A 183 5.79 -1.20 15.35
C ILE A 183 5.58 -1.86 13.99
N SER A 184 4.73 -1.23 13.18
CA SER A 184 4.62 -1.57 11.77
C SER A 184 5.53 -0.68 10.95
N LEU A 185 6.37 -1.28 10.13
CA LEU A 185 7.26 -0.57 9.23
C LEU A 185 6.47 0.01 8.05
N THR A 186 6.30 1.33 8.00
CA THR A 186 5.49 2.02 6.98
C THR A 186 6.31 2.70 5.90
N ARG A 187 7.62 2.85 6.10
CA ARG A 187 8.52 3.49 5.14
C ARG A 187 9.98 3.09 5.36
N VAL A 188 10.69 2.89 4.25
CA VAL A 188 12.15 2.80 4.24
C VAL A 188 12.76 3.88 3.37
N GLN A 189 14.02 4.19 3.63
CA GLN A 189 14.87 4.96 2.75
C GLN A 189 16.13 4.14 2.47
N ILE A 190 16.41 3.92 1.19
CA ILE A 190 17.54 3.13 0.73
C ILE A 190 18.41 3.94 -0.23
N ARG A 191 19.72 3.65 -0.24
CA ARG A 191 20.65 4.05 -1.28
C ARG A 191 21.07 2.82 -2.07
N ARG A 192 20.62 2.72 -3.32
CA ARG A 192 21.07 1.68 -4.26
C ARG A 192 22.24 2.22 -5.07
N GLU A 193 23.22 1.36 -5.33
CA GLU A 193 24.39 1.68 -6.15
C GLU A 193 24.66 0.53 -7.11
N ARG A 194 24.87 0.85 -8.39
CA ARG A 194 25.15 -0.13 -9.45
C ARG A 194 25.98 0.54 -10.55
N ASP A 195 27.03 -0.13 -10.99
CA ASP A 195 27.91 0.32 -12.08
C ASP A 195 28.44 1.76 -11.91
N GLY A 196 28.74 2.15 -10.66
CA GLY A 196 29.25 3.48 -10.30
C GLY A 196 28.18 4.58 -10.18
N HIS A 197 26.91 4.28 -10.51
CA HIS A 197 25.77 5.17 -10.34
C HIS A 197 25.00 4.85 -9.06
N PHE A 198 24.27 5.84 -8.52
CA PHE A 198 23.46 5.62 -7.34
C PHE A 198 22.14 6.40 -7.36
N ILE A 199 21.20 5.91 -6.56
CA ILE A 199 19.91 6.57 -6.31
C ILE A 199 19.55 6.42 -4.84
N ARG A 200 19.02 7.50 -4.25
CA ARG A 200 18.41 7.48 -2.91
C ARG A 200 16.90 7.51 -3.06
N GLU A 201 16.24 6.52 -2.50
CA GLU A 201 14.80 6.36 -2.65
C GLU A 201 14.15 6.20 -1.30
N ARG A 202 13.04 6.91 -1.12
CA ARG A 202 12.12 6.73 -0.02
C ARG A 202 10.90 6.00 -0.57
N VAL A 203 10.58 4.85 0.02
CA VAL A 203 9.45 4.01 -0.37
C VAL A 203 8.51 3.87 0.81
N THR A 204 7.21 4.08 0.60
CA THR A 204 6.15 3.92 1.61
C THR A 204 5.32 2.66 1.36
N ASN A 205 4.64 2.19 2.40
CA ASN A 205 3.76 1.02 2.36
C ASN A 205 2.60 1.12 1.35
N ASP A 206 2.23 2.34 0.95
CA ASP A 206 1.23 2.60 -0.07
C ASP A 206 1.78 2.69 -1.51
N GLY A 207 3.01 2.21 -1.74
CA GLY A 207 3.63 2.13 -3.07
C GLY A 207 4.15 3.45 -3.63
N LYS A 208 4.34 4.49 -2.80
CA LYS A 208 4.88 5.77 -3.25
C LYS A 208 6.39 5.87 -3.07
N PHE A 209 7.01 6.52 -4.04
CA PHE A 209 8.43 6.77 -4.13
C PHE A 209 8.69 8.28 -4.07
N THR A 210 9.81 8.65 -3.45
CA THR A 210 10.38 9.98 -3.60
C THR A 210 11.88 9.86 -3.73
N THR A 211 12.42 10.32 -4.85
CA THR A 211 13.87 10.33 -5.10
C THR A 211 14.54 11.44 -4.30
N ARG A 212 15.48 11.09 -3.42
CA ARG A 212 16.20 11.99 -2.51
C ARG A 212 17.62 12.27 -2.98
N GLY A 213 17.80 12.38 -4.30
CA GLY A 213 19.10 12.54 -4.96
C GLY A 213 19.66 11.24 -5.54
N GLY A 214 20.60 11.38 -6.46
CA GLY A 214 21.14 10.32 -7.29
C GLY A 214 21.45 10.84 -8.68
N ASP A 215 22.01 10.00 -9.54
CA ASP A 215 22.46 10.40 -10.87
C ASP A 215 21.93 9.50 -11.99
N SER A 216 21.10 8.51 -11.66
CA SER A 216 20.60 7.53 -12.63
C SER A 216 19.09 7.32 -12.55
N ILE A 217 18.39 7.80 -13.58
CA ILE A 217 16.96 7.50 -13.77
C ILE A 217 16.73 6.02 -14.07
N ARG A 218 17.68 5.37 -14.76
CA ARG A 218 17.62 3.93 -15.06
C ARG A 218 17.61 3.10 -13.78
N LEU A 219 18.41 3.50 -12.78
CA LEU A 219 18.43 2.80 -11.50
C LEU A 219 17.11 2.99 -10.74
N HIS A 220 16.54 4.21 -10.73
CA HIS A 220 15.19 4.44 -10.18
C HIS A 220 14.14 3.54 -10.83
N LEU A 221 14.06 3.52 -12.17
CA LEU A 221 13.10 2.69 -12.90
C LEU A 221 13.29 1.21 -12.57
N SER A 222 14.54 0.73 -12.51
CA SER A 222 14.80 -0.67 -12.12
C SER A 222 14.39 -0.99 -10.68
N THR A 223 14.44 -0.02 -9.75
CA THR A 223 13.91 -0.20 -8.39
C THR A 223 12.40 -0.29 -8.39
N VAL A 224 11.72 0.60 -9.12
CA VAL A 224 10.26 0.60 -9.24
C VAL A 224 9.78 -0.73 -9.80
N GLU A 225 10.39 -1.21 -10.89
CA GLU A 225 10.03 -2.50 -11.51
C GLU A 225 10.31 -3.70 -10.58
N GLU A 226 11.43 -3.71 -9.84
CA GLU A 226 11.71 -4.81 -8.91
C GLU A 226 10.69 -4.88 -7.77
N ILE A 227 10.26 -3.73 -7.23
CA ILE A 227 9.24 -3.66 -6.17
C ILE A 227 7.86 -4.03 -6.72
N LYS A 228 7.52 -3.53 -7.90
CA LYS A 228 6.30 -3.87 -8.61
C LYS A 228 6.19 -5.38 -8.83
N ALA A 229 7.24 -6.02 -9.34
CA ALA A 229 7.28 -7.46 -9.57
C ALA A 229 7.13 -8.28 -8.28
N ARG A 230 7.77 -7.87 -7.17
CA ARG A 230 7.58 -8.52 -5.86
C ARG A 230 6.14 -8.43 -5.36
N TYR A 231 5.52 -7.27 -5.53
CA TYR A 231 4.13 -7.08 -5.15
C TYR A 231 3.16 -7.88 -6.02
N GLU A 232 3.39 -7.91 -7.34
CA GLU A 232 2.64 -8.73 -8.28
C GLU A 232 2.69 -10.21 -7.87
N GLN A 233 3.87 -10.73 -7.53
CA GLN A 233 4.00 -12.12 -7.05
C GLN A 233 3.17 -12.39 -5.79
N LEU A 234 3.14 -11.46 -4.82
CA LEU A 234 2.29 -11.58 -3.64
C LEU A 234 0.81 -11.60 -4.02
N LEU A 235 0.39 -10.67 -4.87
CA LEU A 235 -0.98 -10.56 -5.35
C LEU A 235 -1.42 -11.83 -6.07
N THR A 236 -0.63 -12.32 -7.02
CA THR A 236 -0.87 -13.56 -7.76
C THR A 236 -0.92 -14.78 -6.84
N ARG A 237 -0.07 -14.83 -5.80
CA ARG A 237 -0.12 -15.91 -4.79
C ARG A 237 -1.44 -15.91 -4.04
N VAL A 238 -1.92 -14.73 -3.62
CA VAL A 238 -3.23 -14.59 -2.96
C VAL A 238 -4.33 -15.03 -3.92
N GLU A 239 -4.37 -14.48 -5.14
CA GLU A 239 -5.45 -14.72 -6.09
C GLU A 239 -5.52 -16.19 -6.56
N ASN A 240 -4.38 -16.83 -6.84
CA ASN A 240 -4.36 -18.21 -7.33
C ASN A 240 -4.74 -19.26 -6.28
N HIS A 241 -4.41 -19.03 -5.00
CA HIS A 241 -4.63 -20.02 -3.94
C HIS A 241 -5.87 -19.74 -3.09
N HIS A 242 -6.35 -18.49 -3.08
CA HIS A 242 -7.38 -18.07 -2.14
C HIS A 242 -8.66 -17.50 -2.76
N ARG A 243 -8.73 -17.37 -4.08
CA ARG A 243 -10.02 -17.16 -4.76
C ARG A 243 -10.85 -18.44 -4.73
N ILE A 244 -12.04 -18.32 -4.19
CA ILE A 244 -13.00 -19.41 -4.09
C ILE A 244 -13.77 -19.47 -5.38
N ASN A 245 -13.51 -20.53 -6.13
CA ASN A 245 -14.16 -20.79 -7.41
C ASN A 245 -14.78 -22.18 -7.38
N ALA A 246 -15.87 -22.34 -8.14
CA ALA A 246 -16.47 -23.65 -8.41
C ALA A 246 -16.20 -23.98 -9.86
N THR A 247 -15.48 -25.08 -10.11
CA THR A 247 -15.31 -25.61 -11.46
C THR A 247 -16.34 -26.71 -11.67
N GLU A 248 -17.18 -26.56 -12.69
CA GLU A 248 -18.09 -27.63 -13.10
C GLU A 248 -17.28 -28.79 -13.70
N SER A 249 -17.60 -30.01 -13.29
CA SER A 249 -17.08 -31.24 -13.87
C SER A 249 -18.22 -32.20 -14.17
N ASP A 250 -17.97 -33.20 -15.01
CA ASP A 250 -18.97 -34.19 -15.45
C ASP A 250 -19.68 -34.94 -14.29
N HIS A 251 -19.15 -34.86 -13.05
CA HIS A 251 -19.71 -35.48 -11.85
C HIS A 251 -20.01 -34.50 -10.70
N GLY A 252 -20.20 -33.22 -10.99
CA GLY A 252 -20.56 -32.17 -10.02
C GLY A 252 -19.58 -31.00 -10.01
N ALA A 253 -19.81 -30.03 -9.13
CA ALA A 253 -18.91 -28.88 -8.97
C ALA A 253 -17.82 -29.17 -7.95
N ARG A 254 -16.55 -28.92 -8.31
CA ARG A 254 -15.42 -28.97 -7.39
C ARG A 254 -15.06 -27.55 -6.96
N ALA A 255 -15.17 -27.27 -5.66
CA ALA A 255 -14.67 -26.03 -5.09
C ALA A 255 -13.13 -26.04 -5.06
N SER A 256 -12.52 -24.91 -5.41
CA SER A 256 -11.08 -24.66 -5.33
C SER A 256 -10.82 -23.38 -4.53
N GLY A 257 -9.63 -23.29 -3.95
CA GLY A 257 -9.20 -22.16 -3.13
C GLY A 257 -9.53 -22.34 -1.64
N GLY A 258 -8.87 -21.55 -0.79
CA GLY A 258 -9.13 -21.48 0.65
C GLY A 258 -9.13 -20.03 1.15
N PRO A 259 -9.56 -19.76 2.39
CA PRO A 259 -9.51 -18.40 2.92
C PRO A 259 -8.07 -17.91 3.03
N VAL A 260 -7.87 -16.61 2.81
CA VAL A 260 -6.69 -15.91 3.33
C VAL A 260 -6.87 -15.82 4.84
N VAL A 261 -5.87 -16.23 5.62
CA VAL A 261 -5.95 -16.18 7.08
C VAL A 261 -5.01 -15.11 7.60
N ILE A 262 -5.52 -14.25 8.46
CA ILE A 262 -4.75 -13.29 9.25
C ILE A 262 -4.80 -13.79 10.69
N GLU A 263 -3.63 -14.04 11.27
CA GLU A 263 -3.50 -14.44 12.68
C GLU A 263 -3.11 -13.21 13.50
N PHE A 264 -3.82 -12.99 14.61
CA PHE A 264 -3.57 -11.88 15.51
C PHE A 264 -2.63 -12.31 16.64
N SER A 265 -1.57 -11.54 16.86
CA SER A 265 -0.78 -11.59 18.09
C SER A 265 -1.51 -10.96 19.27
N HIS A 266 -2.40 -9.99 19.00
CA HIS A 266 -3.24 -9.35 20.01
C HIS A 266 -4.71 -9.75 19.83
N PRO A 267 -5.24 -10.63 20.70
CA PRO A 267 -6.61 -11.11 20.57
C PRO A 267 -7.65 -9.99 20.62
N ILE A 268 -8.68 -10.11 19.79
CA ILE A 268 -9.82 -9.18 19.76
C ILE A 268 -10.77 -9.51 20.92
N LYS A 269 -10.90 -8.58 21.87
CA LYS A 269 -11.80 -8.75 23.02
C LYS A 269 -13.28 -8.71 22.63
N ASP A 270 -13.67 -7.77 21.76
CA ASP A 270 -15.04 -7.60 21.27
C ASP A 270 -15.03 -7.60 19.74
N VAL A 271 -15.29 -8.79 19.17
CA VAL A 271 -15.23 -9.03 17.73
C VAL A 271 -16.28 -8.24 16.97
N GLU A 272 -17.49 -8.10 17.52
CA GLU A 272 -18.58 -7.37 16.86
C GLU A 272 -18.27 -5.87 16.81
N ARG A 273 -17.84 -5.29 17.94
CA ARG A 273 -17.47 -3.87 18.01
C ARG A 273 -16.25 -3.58 17.14
N PHE A 274 -15.24 -4.43 17.16
CA PHE A 274 -14.08 -4.35 16.27
C PHE A 274 -14.50 -4.31 14.79
N LEU A 275 -15.36 -5.25 14.37
CA LEU A 275 -15.86 -5.29 13.00
C LEU A 275 -16.67 -4.05 12.61
N SER A 276 -17.38 -3.43 13.55
CA SER A 276 -18.14 -2.19 13.29
C SER A 276 -17.23 -1.02 12.88
N HIS A 277 -15.95 -1.03 13.29
CA HIS A 277 -14.96 -0.01 12.93
C HIS A 277 -14.24 -0.32 11.60
N ILE A 278 -14.25 -1.58 11.16
CA ILE A 278 -13.61 -2.02 9.91
C ILE A 278 -14.61 -2.03 8.75
N VAL A 279 -15.85 -2.46 9.01
CA VAL A 279 -16.92 -2.64 8.02
C VAL A 279 -17.88 -1.45 8.06
N ASN A 280 -17.36 -0.25 7.75
CA ASN A 280 -18.11 1.01 7.84
C ASN A 280 -18.07 1.86 6.56
N SER A 281 -17.63 1.28 5.44
CA SER A 281 -17.48 1.92 4.13
C SER A 281 -16.46 3.07 4.05
N LYS A 282 -15.70 3.36 5.11
CA LYS A 282 -14.73 4.46 5.14
C LYS A 282 -13.31 3.98 4.85
N GLU A 283 -12.45 4.92 4.48
CA GLU A 283 -11.00 4.71 4.50
C GLU A 283 -10.57 4.28 5.91
N PRO A 284 -9.58 3.38 6.02
CA PRO A 284 -8.76 2.82 4.95
C PRO A 284 -9.25 1.45 4.45
N PHE A 285 -10.19 0.81 5.14
CA PHE A 285 -10.65 -0.55 4.82
C PHE A 285 -11.60 -0.59 3.64
N ARG A 286 -12.49 0.41 3.50
CA ARG A 286 -13.48 0.53 2.42
C ARG A 286 -14.39 -0.71 2.30
N LEU A 287 -14.69 -1.37 3.42
CA LEU A 287 -15.58 -2.54 3.45
C LEU A 287 -16.96 -2.16 3.96
N THR A 288 -18.00 -2.69 3.33
CA THR A 288 -19.39 -2.56 3.80
C THR A 288 -20.05 -3.92 3.85
N GLY A 289 -20.98 -4.17 4.77
CA GLY A 289 -21.57 -5.49 4.90
C GLY A 289 -22.45 -5.64 6.14
N HIS A 290 -23.05 -6.82 6.27
CA HIS A 290 -23.89 -7.16 7.39
C HIS A 290 -23.15 -8.08 8.37
N ILE A 291 -22.88 -7.59 9.58
CA ILE A 291 -22.26 -8.37 10.65
C ILE A 291 -23.31 -9.33 11.24
N ARG A 292 -22.97 -10.60 11.38
CA ARG A 292 -23.80 -11.64 12.00
C ARG A 292 -22.98 -12.36 13.04
N GLN A 293 -23.46 -12.39 14.28
CA GLN A 293 -22.86 -13.23 15.30
C GLN A 293 -23.11 -14.70 14.97
N VAL A 294 -22.05 -15.50 14.98
CA VAL A 294 -22.09 -16.96 14.75
C VAL A 294 -22.12 -17.70 16.09
N ASN A 295 -21.33 -17.23 17.05
CA ASN A 295 -21.34 -17.64 18.45
C ASN A 295 -20.80 -16.50 19.33
N GLU A 296 -20.62 -16.76 20.64
CA GLU A 296 -20.20 -15.73 21.62
C GLU A 296 -18.92 -14.98 21.22
N ASN A 297 -17.95 -15.64 20.58
CA ASN A 297 -16.63 -15.07 20.27
C ASN A 297 -16.33 -15.00 18.77
N ALA A 298 -17.34 -15.16 17.91
CA ALA A 298 -17.12 -15.17 16.47
C ALA A 298 -18.25 -14.51 15.68
N CYS A 299 -17.85 -13.72 14.70
CA CYS A 299 -18.75 -13.03 13.78
C CYS A 299 -18.44 -13.40 12.33
N LYS A 300 -19.46 -13.33 11.50
CA LYS A 300 -19.39 -13.47 10.06
C LYS A 300 -19.90 -12.19 9.40
N VAL A 301 -19.24 -11.76 8.34
CA VAL A 301 -19.66 -10.60 7.55
C VAL A 301 -19.77 -11.01 6.08
N ASP A 302 -20.95 -10.85 5.50
CA ASP A 302 -21.11 -10.85 4.05
C ASP A 302 -20.84 -9.41 3.59
N ALA A 303 -19.68 -9.18 2.98
CA ALA A 303 -19.14 -7.86 2.70
C ALA A 303 -18.95 -7.58 1.20
N VAL A 304 -18.86 -6.30 0.89
CA VAL A 304 -18.55 -5.74 -0.42
C VAL A 304 -17.39 -4.77 -0.28
N ASP A 305 -16.40 -4.90 -1.16
CA ASP A 305 -15.31 -3.95 -1.29
C ASP A 305 -15.80 -2.69 -2.03
N GLY A 306 -15.70 -1.52 -1.40
CA GLY A 306 -16.05 -0.23 -1.98
C GLY A 306 -15.12 0.27 -3.09
N HIS A 307 -13.95 -0.36 -3.31
CA HIS A 307 -13.02 0.02 -4.37
C HIS A 307 -13.45 -0.49 -5.76
N ASN A 308 -13.97 -1.72 -5.85
CA ASN A 308 -14.36 -2.35 -7.12
C ASN A 308 -15.72 -3.06 -7.09
N GLY A 309 -16.39 -3.11 -5.93
CA GLY A 309 -17.70 -3.76 -5.76
C GLY A 309 -17.62 -5.27 -5.56
N ASP A 310 -16.43 -5.83 -5.35
CA ASP A 310 -16.26 -7.27 -5.20
C ASP A 310 -16.86 -7.80 -3.91
N ARG A 311 -17.43 -9.00 -4.00
CA ARG A 311 -18.00 -9.69 -2.85
C ARG A 311 -16.94 -10.51 -2.14
N LEU A 312 -16.95 -10.43 -0.82
CA LEU A 312 -16.12 -11.23 0.05
C LEU A 312 -16.90 -11.63 1.29
N THR A 313 -16.45 -12.68 1.95
CA THR A 313 -16.95 -13.06 3.27
C THR A 313 -15.81 -12.95 4.26
N LEU A 314 -16.08 -12.36 5.43
CA LEU A 314 -15.18 -12.39 6.57
C LEU A 314 -15.74 -13.35 7.61
N GLU A 315 -14.88 -14.16 8.19
CA GLU A 315 -15.14 -14.82 9.47
C GLU A 315 -14.06 -14.36 10.45
N VAL A 316 -14.46 -13.89 11.62
CA VAL A 316 -13.56 -13.29 12.60
C VAL A 316 -13.83 -13.93 13.95
N ALA A 317 -12.75 -14.34 14.60
CA ALA A 317 -12.71 -14.72 16.01
C ALA A 317 -11.71 -13.81 16.75
N ASP A 318 -11.51 -14.05 18.03
CA ASP A 318 -10.53 -13.34 18.85
C ASP A 318 -9.10 -13.43 18.30
N GLU A 319 -8.64 -14.61 17.89
CA GLU A 319 -7.24 -14.83 17.49
C GLU A 319 -6.99 -14.82 15.97
N TRP A 320 -8.04 -14.78 15.15
CA TRP A 320 -7.88 -14.86 13.70
C TRP A 320 -9.00 -14.20 12.91
N LEU A 321 -8.68 -13.85 11.67
CA LEU A 321 -9.61 -13.37 10.65
C LEU A 321 -9.39 -14.16 9.34
N ARG A 322 -10.48 -14.66 8.77
CA ARG A 322 -10.50 -15.35 7.47
C ARG A 322 -11.20 -14.51 6.43
N VAL A 323 -10.52 -14.29 5.30
CA VAL A 323 -11.05 -13.61 4.12
C VAL A 323 -11.33 -14.63 3.04
N TYR A 324 -12.60 -14.76 2.67
CA TYR A 324 -13.06 -15.59 1.58
C TYR A 324 -13.32 -14.69 0.37
N LEU A 325 -12.40 -14.70 -0.60
CA LEU A 325 -12.51 -13.94 -1.84
C LEU A 325 -13.36 -14.74 -2.83
N HIS A 326 -14.50 -14.20 -3.29
CA HIS A 326 -15.42 -14.94 -4.18
C HIS A 326 -15.19 -14.59 -5.65
N GLY A 327 -15.20 -15.60 -6.53
CA GLY A 327 -15.10 -15.39 -7.97
C GLY A 327 -13.80 -14.68 -8.36
N ASP A 328 -13.94 -13.58 -9.11
CA ASP A 328 -12.81 -12.75 -9.59
C ASP A 328 -12.38 -11.65 -8.60
N ALA A 329 -12.78 -11.75 -7.33
CA ALA A 329 -12.48 -10.74 -6.32
C ALA A 329 -10.98 -10.39 -6.25
N CYS A 330 -10.65 -9.11 -6.20
CA CYS A 330 -9.27 -8.62 -6.20
C CYS A 330 -8.50 -9.07 -4.95
N GLY A 331 -7.34 -9.69 -5.12
CA GLY A 331 -6.47 -10.06 -4.00
C GLY A 331 -5.99 -8.85 -3.20
N ASN A 332 -6.01 -7.66 -3.82
CA ASN A 332 -5.63 -6.42 -3.17
C ASN A 332 -6.56 -6.05 -2.01
N THR A 333 -7.82 -6.47 -2.03
CA THR A 333 -8.74 -6.31 -0.90
C THR A 333 -8.20 -7.00 0.36
N ALA A 334 -7.64 -8.21 0.22
CA ALA A 334 -7.06 -8.95 1.34
C ALA A 334 -5.77 -8.28 1.85
N LEU A 335 -4.92 -7.82 0.92
CA LEU A 335 -3.67 -7.12 1.25
C LEU A 335 -3.92 -5.75 1.90
N ARG A 336 -4.96 -5.03 1.47
CA ARG A 336 -5.42 -3.78 2.08
C ARG A 336 -5.90 -4.03 3.49
N LEU A 337 -6.74 -5.04 3.70
CA LEU A 337 -7.22 -5.40 5.03
C LEU A 337 -6.04 -5.75 5.94
N PHE A 338 -5.14 -6.63 5.49
CA PHE A 338 -3.97 -7.04 6.26
C PHE A 338 -3.03 -5.88 6.60
N SER A 339 -2.59 -5.11 5.60
CA SER A 339 -1.67 -3.99 5.80
C SER A 339 -2.25 -2.91 6.72
N ASN A 340 -3.56 -2.67 6.66
CA ASN A 340 -4.23 -1.72 7.56
C ASN A 340 -4.39 -2.29 8.97
N LEU A 341 -4.66 -3.58 9.14
CA LEU A 341 -4.67 -4.21 10.46
C LEU A 341 -3.30 -4.11 11.12
N GLN A 342 -2.21 -4.31 10.37
CA GLN A 342 -0.85 -4.08 10.86
C GLN A 342 -0.61 -2.61 11.25
N HIS A 343 -1.29 -1.65 10.64
CA HIS A 343 -1.06 -0.23 10.94
C HIS A 343 -1.92 0.30 12.09
N TYR A 344 -3.13 -0.24 12.27
CA TYR A 344 -4.16 0.35 13.13
C TYR A 344 -4.62 -0.54 14.28
N TYR A 345 -4.35 -1.85 14.25
CA TYR A 345 -4.83 -2.75 15.29
C TYR A 345 -3.72 -3.62 15.88
N ASP A 346 -3.04 -4.41 15.04
CA ASP A 346 -2.06 -5.39 15.49
C ASP A 346 -0.84 -5.43 14.53
N PRO A 347 0.18 -4.60 14.79
CA PRO A 347 1.40 -4.53 13.97
C PRO A 347 2.17 -5.83 13.81
N ALA A 348 2.01 -6.78 14.73
CA ALA A 348 2.62 -8.09 14.66
C ALA A 348 1.74 -9.17 14.00
N ALA A 349 0.53 -8.82 13.55
CA ALA A 349 -0.33 -9.75 12.82
C ALA A 349 0.36 -10.35 11.59
N GLU A 350 0.06 -11.62 11.33
CA GLU A 350 0.68 -12.41 10.26
C GLU A 350 -0.33 -12.84 9.20
N LEU A 351 0.10 -12.83 7.94
CA LEU A 351 -0.68 -13.32 6.81
C LEU A 351 -0.27 -14.75 6.45
N VAL A 352 -1.13 -15.71 6.72
CA VAL A 352 -0.87 -17.12 6.46
C VAL A 352 -1.37 -17.51 5.06
N ILE A 353 -0.45 -17.47 4.09
CA ILE A 353 -0.67 -17.97 2.73
C ILE A 353 -0.18 -19.43 2.67
N ARG A 354 -1.11 -20.38 2.81
CA ARG A 354 -0.78 -21.81 2.67
C ARG A 354 -0.57 -22.14 1.18
N ASN A 355 0.58 -22.71 0.84
CA ASN A 355 0.77 -23.28 -0.49
C ASN A 355 -0.16 -24.51 -0.60
N GLY A 356 -1.05 -24.48 -1.60
CA GLY A 356 -2.05 -25.52 -1.83
C GLY A 356 -1.48 -26.84 -2.31
#